data_AF-A0AAW1PQ79-F1
#
_entry.id   AF-A0AAW1PQ79-F1
#
_cell.length_a   1.000
_cell.length_b   1.000
_cell.length_c   1.000
_cell.angle_alpha   90.00
_cell.angle_beta   90.00
_cell.angle_gamma   90.00
#
_symmetry.space_group_name_H-M   'P 1'
#
loop_
_entity.id
_entity.type
_entity.pdbx_description
1 polymer ?
#
loop_
_entity_poly.entity_id
_entity_poly.type
_entity_poly.pdbx_seq_one_letter_code
_entity_poly.pdbx_strand_id
1 'polypeptide(L)'
;MLTLLDLPEECLLQTLSTLAVQDVLALACTCKQFARVTHDDVLWKELAFAKWGQQVLELRQQPAEESEGGWSAYCRHRMSFISHKPSPLALVQEQYADPWQHLVCCLLCSRTSGGQIIRDTISSFLRLYPTPSAVLCTPNQELETTLNPVGLQEVRCKAVQSMSHAFLAENWQDPSEFWGCGRFAADSWRIFCRGDKAARVEDATLQRYLRWLKSGKDPQPARKPAQKRKARSTLPQMAKSPASTRQLRSRRQR
;
A
#
# COMPACT_ATOMS: atom_id res chain seq x y z
N MET A 1 -4.95 -8.84 44.51
CA MET A 1 -4.20 -8.46 43.31
C MET A 1 -5.12 -7.54 42.53
N LEU A 2 -4.78 -6.25 42.38
CA LEU A 2 -5.60 -5.30 41.62
C LEU A 2 -5.42 -5.57 40.13
N THR A 3 -6.52 -5.71 39.42
CA THR A 3 -6.58 -5.87 37.96
C THR A 3 -6.92 -4.54 37.30
N LEU A 4 -6.70 -4.42 35.99
CA LEU A 4 -7.07 -3.21 35.23
C LEU A 4 -8.58 -2.92 35.33
N LEU A 5 -9.39 -3.95 35.51
CA LEU A 5 -10.85 -3.85 35.63
C LEU A 5 -11.31 -3.29 36.98
N ASP A 6 -10.42 -3.26 37.99
CA ASP A 6 -10.72 -2.68 39.30
C ASP A 6 -10.52 -1.16 39.34
N LEU A 7 -10.01 -0.56 38.25
CA LEU A 7 -9.84 0.88 38.14
C LEU A 7 -11.18 1.62 37.95
N PRO A 8 -11.28 2.89 38.39
CA PRO A 8 -12.38 3.77 38.01
C PRO A 8 -12.52 3.85 36.48
N GLU A 9 -13.76 4.02 36.00
CA GLU A 9 -14.05 4.04 34.56
C GLU A 9 -13.28 5.13 33.80
N GLU A 10 -13.08 6.30 34.40
CA GLU A 10 -12.28 7.38 33.82
C GLU A 10 -10.81 6.98 33.62
N CYS A 11 -10.20 6.32 34.61
CA CYS A 11 -8.82 5.81 34.48
C CYS A 11 -8.73 4.70 33.42
N LEU A 12 -9.78 3.89 33.30
CA LEU A 12 -9.86 2.86 32.28
C LEU A 12 -9.94 3.46 30.88
N LEU A 13 -10.80 4.47 30.67
CA LEU A 13 -10.91 5.22 29.41
C LEU A 13 -9.57 5.87 29.03
N GLN A 14 -8.93 6.56 29.98
CA GLN A 14 -7.62 7.18 29.76
C GLN A 14 -6.53 6.14 29.42
N THR A 15 -6.58 4.95 30.03
CA THR A 15 -5.65 3.88 29.67
C THR A 15 -5.92 3.39 28.25
N LEU A 16 -7.19 3.14 27.91
CA LEU A 16 -7.58 2.65 26.60
C LEU A 16 -7.24 3.65 25.48
N SER A 17 -7.32 4.96 25.72
CA SER A 17 -7.00 5.97 24.70
C SER A 17 -5.50 6.05 24.35
N THR A 18 -4.63 5.44 25.16
CA THR A 18 -3.20 5.29 24.85
C THR A 18 -2.87 4.03 24.05
N LEU A 19 -3.82 3.11 23.90
CA LEU A 19 -3.61 1.84 23.21
C LEU A 19 -3.81 2.00 21.70
N ALA A 20 -3.22 1.07 20.95
CA ALA A 20 -3.58 0.93 19.54
C ALA A 20 -5.03 0.43 19.42
N VAL A 21 -5.72 0.86 18.38
CA VAL A 21 -7.15 0.54 18.21
C VAL A 21 -7.41 -0.97 18.14
N GLN A 22 -6.46 -1.77 17.61
CA GLN A 22 -6.52 -3.24 17.71
C GLN A 22 -6.78 -3.72 19.12
N ASP A 23 -6.01 -3.18 20.06
CA ASP A 23 -5.93 -3.68 21.41
C ASP A 23 -7.21 -3.30 22.13
N VAL A 24 -7.73 -2.09 21.86
CA VAL A 24 -9.06 -1.66 22.33
C VAL A 24 -10.17 -2.58 21.79
N LEU A 25 -10.16 -2.91 20.49
CA LEU A 25 -11.13 -3.83 19.88
C LEU A 25 -11.00 -5.26 20.45
N ALA A 26 -9.78 -5.74 20.64
CA ALA A 26 -9.52 -7.06 21.21
C ALA A 26 -9.98 -7.13 22.67
N LEU A 27 -9.69 -6.09 23.47
CA LEU A 27 -10.14 -5.97 24.86
C LEU A 27 -11.67 -5.94 24.93
N ALA A 28 -12.35 -5.23 24.04
CA ALA A 28 -13.81 -5.22 23.98
C ALA A 28 -14.41 -6.63 23.83
N CYS A 29 -13.72 -7.54 23.15
CA CYS A 29 -14.15 -8.92 22.97
C CYS A 29 -13.83 -9.84 24.17
N THR A 30 -13.06 -9.38 25.15
CA THR A 30 -12.58 -10.23 26.26
C THR A 30 -13.55 -10.29 27.45
N CYS A 31 -14.25 -9.19 27.77
CA CYS A 31 -15.21 -9.16 28.87
C CYS A 31 -16.27 -8.06 28.72
N LYS A 32 -17.38 -8.20 29.46
CA LYS A 32 -18.51 -7.25 29.41
C LYS A 32 -18.14 -5.82 29.83
N GLN A 33 -17.20 -5.64 30.75
CA GLN A 33 -16.81 -4.33 31.24
C GLN A 33 -16.02 -3.56 30.17
N PHE A 34 -15.03 -4.20 29.53
CA PHE A 34 -14.35 -3.59 28.38
C PHE A 34 -15.32 -3.32 27.24
N ALA A 35 -16.21 -4.28 26.91
CA ALA A 35 -17.24 -4.06 25.90
C ALA A 35 -18.04 -2.78 26.19
N ARG A 36 -18.52 -2.62 27.43
CA ARG A 36 -19.25 -1.43 27.89
C ARG A 36 -18.45 -0.14 27.68
N VAL A 37 -17.20 -0.09 28.16
CA VAL A 37 -16.37 1.12 28.12
C VAL A 37 -16.01 1.50 26.69
N THR A 38 -15.86 0.53 25.78
CA THR A 38 -15.63 0.81 24.36
C THR A 38 -16.86 1.32 23.59
N HIS A 39 -18.00 1.54 24.25
CA HIS A 39 -19.11 2.31 23.67
C HIS A 39 -18.95 3.82 23.82
N ASP A 40 -17.98 4.29 24.62
CA ASP A 40 -17.69 5.71 24.78
C ASP A 40 -17.14 6.32 23.47
N ASP A 41 -17.85 7.30 22.91
CA ASP A 41 -17.49 7.89 21.61
C ASP A 41 -16.32 8.88 21.72
N VAL A 42 -16.08 9.44 22.92
CA VAL A 42 -14.94 10.34 23.18
C VAL A 42 -13.64 9.56 23.11
N LEU A 43 -13.59 8.34 23.68
CA LEU A 43 -12.49 7.41 23.50
C LEU A 43 -12.18 7.19 22.02
N TRP A 44 -13.19 6.94 21.19
CA TRP A 44 -12.98 6.72 19.75
C TRP A 44 -12.47 7.96 19.02
N LYS A 45 -12.90 9.16 19.45
CA LYS A 45 -12.36 10.44 18.95
C LYS A 45 -10.88 10.59 19.31
N GLU A 46 -10.50 10.31 20.56
CA GLU A 46 -9.11 10.37 21.01
C GLU A 46 -8.23 9.36 20.26
N LEU A 47 -8.72 8.14 20.08
CA LEU A 47 -8.04 7.11 19.28
C LEU A 47 -7.87 7.53 17.82
N ALA A 48 -8.90 8.16 17.22
CA ALA A 48 -8.82 8.68 15.86
C ALA A 48 -7.73 9.76 15.74
N PHE A 49 -7.71 10.70 16.69
CA PHE A 49 -6.71 11.76 16.76
C PHE A 49 -5.30 11.20 16.94
N ALA A 50 -5.10 10.29 17.90
CA ALA A 50 -3.81 9.64 18.13
C ALA A 50 -3.33 8.88 16.89
N LYS A 51 -4.26 8.24 16.15
CA LYS A 51 -3.92 7.41 14.99
C LYS A 51 -3.64 8.23 13.72
N TRP A 52 -4.44 9.26 13.44
CA TRP A 52 -4.39 9.97 12.17
C TRP A 52 -3.93 11.41 12.26
N GLY A 53 -3.78 11.97 13.45
CA GLY A 53 -3.38 13.35 13.71
C GLY A 53 -4.54 14.36 13.59
N GLN A 54 -4.20 15.64 13.76
CA GLN A 54 -5.14 16.75 13.87
C GLN A 54 -6.19 16.86 12.74
N GLN A 55 -5.80 16.58 11.49
CA GLN A 55 -6.70 16.75 10.34
C GLN A 55 -7.94 15.85 10.42
N VAL A 56 -7.91 14.75 11.18
CA VAL A 56 -9.12 13.92 11.38
C VAL A 56 -10.26 14.68 12.08
N LEU A 57 -9.91 15.60 12.99
CA LEU A 57 -10.88 16.37 13.76
C LEU A 57 -11.47 17.51 12.93
N GLU A 58 -10.68 18.05 12.00
CA GLU A 58 -11.06 19.17 11.13
C GLU A 58 -11.84 18.69 9.90
N LEU A 59 -11.41 17.58 9.29
CA LEU A 59 -11.93 17.13 8.01
C LEU A 59 -13.14 16.21 8.12
N ARG A 60 -13.42 15.61 9.27
CA ARG A 60 -14.64 14.79 9.42
C ARG A 60 -15.86 15.71 9.29
N GLN A 61 -16.47 15.75 8.10
CA GLN A 61 -17.47 16.74 7.69
C GLN A 61 -18.86 16.60 8.34
N GLN A 62 -19.05 15.76 9.35
CA GLN A 62 -20.36 15.57 9.98
C GLN A 62 -20.27 15.70 11.50
N PRO A 63 -21.21 16.46 12.13
CA PRO A 63 -21.36 16.40 13.57
C PRO A 63 -21.56 14.94 13.96
N ALA A 64 -20.87 14.50 15.02
CA ALA A 64 -20.89 13.11 15.47
C ALA A 64 -22.31 12.58 15.77
N GLU A 65 -23.27 13.50 15.95
CA GLU A 65 -24.69 13.27 16.20
C GLU A 65 -25.51 12.90 14.94
N GLU A 66 -25.06 13.27 13.73
CA GLU A 66 -25.81 13.03 12.48
C GLU A 66 -25.29 11.86 11.64
N SER A 67 -24.01 11.46 11.82
CA SER A 67 -23.47 10.26 11.16
C SER A 67 -23.92 9.02 11.93
N GLU A 68 -24.61 8.08 11.27
CA GLU A 68 -25.00 6.79 11.87
C GLU A 68 -23.79 6.08 12.51
N GLY A 69 -23.68 6.11 13.85
CA GLY A 69 -22.69 5.35 14.62
C GLY A 69 -21.45 6.09 15.16
N GLY A 70 -21.37 7.42 15.05
CA GLY A 70 -20.36 8.22 15.77
C GLY A 70 -18.89 8.00 15.37
N TRP A 71 -17.95 8.44 16.22
CA TRP A 71 -16.51 8.15 16.07
C TRP A 71 -16.21 6.66 16.08
N SER A 72 -16.99 5.90 16.85
CA SER A 72 -16.85 4.44 16.95
C SER A 72 -17.00 3.73 15.60
N ALA A 73 -18.07 4.02 14.85
CA ALA A 73 -18.27 3.47 13.51
C ALA A 73 -17.23 4.00 12.52
N TYR A 74 -16.94 5.30 12.57
CA TYR A 74 -15.93 5.96 11.73
C TYR A 74 -14.55 5.28 11.83
N CYS A 75 -14.08 5.03 13.05
CA CYS A 75 -12.80 4.37 13.31
C CYS A 75 -12.81 2.91 12.84
N ARG A 76 -13.84 2.14 13.21
CA ARG A 76 -13.93 0.71 12.84
C ARG A 76 -13.93 0.49 11.32
N HIS A 77 -14.56 1.37 10.56
CA HIS A 77 -14.56 1.28 9.10
C HIS A 77 -13.13 1.39 8.52
N ARG A 78 -12.39 2.40 8.99
CA ARG A 78 -11.08 2.80 8.45
C ARG A 78 -9.88 2.07 9.05
N MET A 79 -10.09 1.34 10.15
CA MET A 79 -9.05 0.62 10.89
C MET A 79 -9.24 -0.90 10.85
N SER A 80 -9.95 -1.41 9.84
CA SER A 80 -9.99 -2.85 9.59
C SER A 80 -8.65 -3.32 9.05
N PHE A 81 -7.79 -3.85 9.92
CA PHE A 81 -6.56 -4.54 9.52
C PHE A 81 -6.64 -6.00 9.96
N ILE A 82 -6.09 -6.87 9.13
CA ILE A 82 -6.02 -8.30 9.39
C ILE A 82 -4.55 -8.66 9.51
N SER A 83 -4.22 -9.47 10.52
CA SER A 83 -2.90 -10.07 10.61
C SER A 83 -2.81 -11.20 9.58
N HIS A 84 -1.89 -11.06 8.64
CA HIS A 84 -1.59 -12.09 7.65
C HIS A 84 -0.25 -12.74 7.98
N LYS A 85 -0.16 -14.06 7.74
CA LYS A 85 1.15 -14.72 7.73
C LYS A 85 1.91 -14.24 6.50
N PRO A 86 3.19 -13.84 6.62
CA PRO A 86 4.01 -13.49 5.46
C PRO A 86 4.05 -14.64 4.45
N SER A 87 3.85 -14.30 3.20
CA SER A 87 3.91 -15.20 2.07
C SER A 87 5.34 -15.28 1.52
N PRO A 88 5.68 -16.37 0.81
CA PRO A 88 6.96 -16.49 0.09
C PRO A 88 7.15 -15.42 -1.01
N LEU A 89 6.08 -14.73 -1.42
CA LEU A 89 6.16 -13.67 -2.43
C LEU A 89 6.79 -12.38 -1.89
N ALA A 90 6.80 -12.20 -0.57
CA ALA A 90 7.29 -11.00 0.10
C ALA A 90 6.75 -9.71 -0.52
N LEU A 91 5.45 -9.66 -0.79
CA LEU A 91 4.82 -8.49 -1.39
C LEU A 91 4.96 -7.30 -0.45
N VAL A 92 5.20 -6.12 -1.02
CA VAL A 92 5.33 -4.89 -0.21
C VAL A 92 4.02 -4.55 0.51
N GLN A 93 2.88 -4.94 -0.07
CA GLN A 93 1.55 -4.85 0.51
C GLN A 93 1.40 -5.62 1.83
N GLU A 94 2.16 -6.69 2.03
CA GLU A 94 2.12 -7.50 3.26
C GLU A 94 2.77 -6.78 4.45
N GLN A 95 3.59 -5.77 4.20
CA GLN A 95 4.30 -5.02 5.25
C GLN A 95 3.42 -3.94 5.91
N TYR A 96 2.34 -3.54 5.25
CA TYR A 96 1.49 -2.44 5.68
C TYR A 96 0.06 -2.95 5.83
N ALA A 97 -0.27 -3.44 7.02
CA ALA A 97 -1.61 -3.91 7.35
C ALA A 97 -2.57 -2.75 7.64
N ASP A 98 -2.05 -1.59 8.05
CA ASP A 98 -2.83 -0.37 8.25
C ASP A 98 -3.48 0.08 6.93
N PRO A 99 -4.81 0.28 6.88
CA PRO A 99 -5.50 0.58 5.62
C PRO A 99 -5.01 1.81 4.88
N TRP A 100 -4.68 2.90 5.59
CA TRP A 100 -4.19 4.11 4.94
C TRP A 100 -2.77 3.90 4.42
N GLN A 101 -1.86 3.37 5.23
CA GLN A 101 -0.49 3.05 4.80
C GLN A 101 -0.48 2.05 3.64
N HIS A 102 -1.40 1.08 3.66
CA HIS A 102 -1.59 0.12 2.59
C HIS A 102 -1.98 0.79 1.27
N LEU A 103 -2.90 1.75 1.32
CA LEU A 103 -3.31 2.52 0.14
C LEU A 103 -2.19 3.42 -0.37
N VAL A 104 -1.42 4.06 0.52
CA VAL A 104 -0.18 4.78 0.15
C VAL A 104 0.78 3.84 -0.59
N CYS A 105 1.04 2.65 -0.02
CA CYS A 105 1.87 1.62 -0.64
C CYS A 105 1.37 1.25 -2.05
N CYS A 106 0.07 0.99 -2.22
CA CYS A 106 -0.52 0.66 -3.52
C CYS A 106 -0.38 1.80 -4.55
N LEU A 107 -0.63 3.05 -4.13
CA LEU A 107 -0.47 4.23 -4.98
C LEU A 107 0.98 4.40 -5.44
N LEU A 108 1.93 4.25 -4.52
CA LEU A 108 3.36 4.42 -4.82
C LEU A 108 3.91 3.27 -5.67
N CYS A 109 3.43 2.03 -5.50
CA CYS A 109 3.83 0.91 -6.36
C CYS A 109 3.19 0.95 -7.75
N SER A 110 2.08 1.67 -7.93
CA SER A 110 1.38 1.72 -9.20
C SER A 110 2.29 2.27 -10.32
N ARG A 111 2.34 1.54 -11.44
CA ARG A 111 3.17 1.85 -12.62
C ARG A 111 4.66 2.00 -12.31
N THR A 112 5.17 1.31 -11.29
CA THR A 112 6.61 1.19 -11.02
C THR A 112 7.09 -0.22 -11.30
N SER A 113 8.37 -0.35 -11.67
CA SER A 113 9.06 -1.63 -11.55
C SER A 113 9.19 -1.95 -10.05
N GLY A 114 8.76 -3.14 -9.65
CA GLY A 114 9.05 -3.64 -8.30
C GLY A 114 10.57 -3.70 -8.05
N GLY A 115 10.98 -3.64 -6.79
CA GLY A 115 12.41 -3.70 -6.45
C GLY A 115 12.71 -3.01 -5.12
N GLN A 116 14.00 -2.85 -4.82
CA GLN A 116 14.44 -2.26 -3.56
C GLN A 116 14.15 -0.76 -3.49
N ILE A 117 14.35 -0.01 -4.59
CA ILE A 117 14.12 1.44 -4.63
C ILE A 117 12.69 1.81 -4.20
N ILE A 118 11.67 1.14 -4.75
CA ILE A 118 10.28 1.41 -4.37
C ILE A 118 9.98 1.01 -2.92
N ARG A 119 10.56 -0.09 -2.42
CA ARG A 119 10.40 -0.52 -1.02
C ARG A 119 11.03 0.48 -0.05
N ASP A 120 12.25 0.93 -0.34
CA ASP A 120 12.98 1.91 0.47
C ASP A 120 12.28 3.27 0.44
N THR A 121 11.74 3.66 -0.73
CA THR A 121 10.98 4.91 -0.87
C THR A 121 9.70 4.87 -0.06
N ILE A 122 8.91 3.78 -0.12
CA ILE A 122 7.68 3.64 0.66
C ILE A 122 8.00 3.63 2.17
N SER A 123 9.00 2.85 2.58
CA SER A 123 9.44 2.77 3.97
C SER A 123 9.89 4.14 4.49
N SER A 124 10.69 4.87 3.71
CA SER A 124 11.14 6.21 4.07
C SER A 124 10.00 7.21 4.13
N PHE A 125 9.07 7.16 3.15
CA PHE A 125 7.90 8.02 3.10
C PHE A 125 7.00 7.83 4.32
N LEU A 126 6.65 6.58 4.66
CA LEU A 126 5.79 6.27 5.80
C LEU A 126 6.48 6.47 7.16
N ARG A 127 7.81 6.46 7.20
CA ARG A 127 8.56 6.86 8.40
C ARG A 127 8.53 8.37 8.63
N LEU A 128 8.67 9.16 7.56
CA LEU A 128 8.64 10.63 7.64
C LEU A 128 7.22 11.17 7.82
N TYR A 129 6.24 10.53 7.17
CA TYR A 129 4.84 10.94 7.14
C TYR A 129 3.97 9.76 7.59
N PRO A 130 3.92 9.45 8.90
CA PRO A 130 3.29 8.22 9.40
C PRO A 130 1.75 8.26 9.42
N THR A 131 1.15 9.43 9.19
CA THR A 131 -0.30 9.65 9.26
C THR A 131 -0.83 10.47 8.08
N PRO A 132 -2.14 10.37 7.76
CA PRO A 132 -2.76 11.22 6.76
C PRO A 132 -2.57 12.71 7.09
N SER A 133 -2.68 13.12 8.36
CA SER A 133 -2.43 14.51 8.76
C SER A 133 -1.00 14.94 8.46
N ALA A 134 0.00 14.09 8.71
CA ALA A 134 1.39 14.42 8.42
C ALA A 134 1.58 14.71 6.93
N VAL A 135 0.98 13.91 6.06
CA VAL A 135 0.99 14.17 4.60
C VAL A 135 0.31 15.49 4.26
N LEU A 136 -0.88 15.75 4.81
CA LEU A 136 -1.68 16.93 4.47
C LEU A 136 -1.05 18.24 4.99
N CYS A 137 -0.31 18.18 6.09
CA CYS A 137 0.38 19.35 6.66
C CYS A 137 1.78 19.57 6.09
N THR A 138 2.30 18.67 5.27
CA THR A 138 3.66 18.78 4.70
C THR A 138 3.63 19.52 3.36
N PRO A 139 4.55 20.48 3.11
CA PRO A 139 4.67 21.12 1.80
C PRO A 139 4.94 20.12 0.67
N ASN A 140 4.31 20.32 -0.49
CA ASN A 140 4.45 19.43 -1.65
C ASN A 140 5.90 19.18 -2.04
N GLN A 141 6.76 20.21 -1.97
CA GLN A 141 8.17 20.11 -2.32
C GLN A 141 8.92 19.06 -1.48
N GLU A 142 8.59 18.93 -0.20
CA GLU A 142 9.20 17.95 0.71
C GLU A 142 8.69 16.53 0.41
N LEU A 143 7.39 16.39 0.15
CA LEU A 143 6.80 15.11 -0.28
C LEU A 143 7.40 14.64 -1.60
N GLU A 144 7.47 15.53 -2.59
CA GLU A 144 8.02 15.27 -3.91
C GLU A 144 9.51 14.91 -3.86
N THR A 145 10.28 15.55 -2.98
CA THR A 145 11.69 15.21 -2.76
C THR A 145 11.85 13.77 -2.29
N THR A 146 11.02 13.33 -1.33
CA THR A 146 11.02 11.94 -0.85
C THR A 146 10.57 10.96 -1.94
N LEU A 147 9.68 11.38 -2.84
CA LEU A 147 9.15 10.55 -3.93
C LEU A 147 9.99 10.55 -5.21
N ASN A 148 10.99 11.41 -5.32
CA ASN A 148 11.86 11.55 -6.49
C ASN A 148 12.45 10.20 -6.99
N PRO A 149 12.95 9.29 -6.12
CA PRO A 149 13.58 8.05 -6.58
C PRO A 149 12.68 7.11 -7.41
N VAL A 150 11.36 7.22 -7.29
CA VAL A 150 10.40 6.36 -8.00
C VAL A 150 9.76 7.05 -9.22
N GLY A 151 10.08 8.33 -9.45
CA GLY A 151 9.57 9.15 -10.54
C GLY A 151 8.06 9.46 -10.44
N LEU A 152 7.59 10.35 -11.31
CA LEU A 152 6.21 10.88 -11.31
C LEU A 152 5.83 11.54 -9.97
N GLN A 153 6.82 12.12 -9.28
CA GLN A 153 6.70 12.60 -7.91
C GLN A 153 5.57 13.61 -7.72
N GLU A 154 5.38 14.55 -8.66
CA GLU A 154 4.28 15.54 -8.59
C GLU A 154 2.90 14.86 -8.63
N VAL A 155 2.71 13.90 -9.54
CA VAL A 155 1.45 13.17 -9.69
C VAL A 155 1.21 12.26 -8.48
N ARG A 156 2.25 11.61 -7.98
CA ARG A 156 2.18 10.76 -6.78
C ARG A 156 1.91 11.57 -5.52
N CYS A 157 2.53 12.73 -5.37
CA CYS A 157 2.30 13.65 -4.27
C CYS A 157 0.82 14.05 -4.22
N LYS A 158 0.29 14.55 -5.34
CA LYS A 158 -1.13 14.88 -5.47
C LYS A 158 -2.03 13.68 -5.14
N ALA A 159 -1.64 12.47 -5.55
CA ALA A 159 -2.47 11.28 -5.35
C ALA A 159 -2.53 10.88 -3.88
N VAL A 160 -1.39 10.89 -3.21
CA VAL A 160 -1.29 10.57 -1.79
C VAL A 160 -1.99 11.64 -0.95
N GLN A 161 -1.89 12.92 -1.30
CA GLN A 161 -2.62 14.00 -0.62
C GLN A 161 -4.13 13.88 -0.80
N SER A 162 -4.61 13.75 -2.04
CA SER A 162 -6.06 13.61 -2.32
C SER A 162 -6.64 12.38 -1.64
N MET A 163 -5.96 11.23 -1.71
CA MET A 163 -6.38 10.02 -1.01
C MET A 163 -6.38 10.21 0.51
N SER A 164 -5.35 10.85 1.08
CA SER A 164 -5.28 11.09 2.53
C SER A 164 -6.39 12.01 3.03
N HIS A 165 -6.73 13.03 2.24
CA HIS A 165 -7.87 13.91 2.52
C HIS A 165 -9.19 13.14 2.45
N ALA A 166 -9.49 12.47 1.34
CA ALA A 166 -10.73 11.72 1.15
C ALA A 166 -10.89 10.61 2.19
N PHE A 167 -9.79 9.93 2.54
CA PHE A 167 -9.76 8.91 3.58
C PHE A 167 -10.29 9.45 4.91
N LEU A 168 -9.94 10.68 5.29
CA LEU A 168 -10.43 11.32 6.52
C LEU A 168 -11.83 11.94 6.36
N ALA A 169 -12.08 12.61 5.23
CA ALA A 169 -13.24 13.48 5.09
C ALA A 169 -14.53 12.77 4.67
N GLU A 170 -14.43 11.76 3.80
CA GLU A 170 -15.57 11.25 3.02
C GLU A 170 -16.19 9.99 3.64
N ASN A 171 -17.48 9.73 3.45
CA ASN A 171 -18.10 8.48 3.89
C ASN A 171 -17.93 7.34 2.85
N TRP A 172 -16.69 7.12 2.43
CA TRP A 172 -16.33 6.11 1.42
C TRP A 172 -16.61 4.70 1.91
N GLN A 173 -16.89 3.79 0.98
CA GLN A 173 -17.05 2.34 1.25
C GLN A 173 -15.93 1.52 0.61
N ASP A 174 -15.39 2.02 -0.50
CA ASP A 174 -14.33 1.36 -1.23
C ASP A 174 -13.25 2.35 -1.67
N PRO A 175 -11.96 1.99 -1.60
CA PRO A 175 -10.89 2.91 -2.00
C PRO A 175 -10.93 3.31 -3.47
N SER A 176 -11.67 2.60 -4.32
CA SER A 176 -11.86 3.01 -5.73
C SER A 176 -12.54 4.36 -5.91
N GLU A 177 -13.16 4.89 -4.85
CA GLU A 177 -13.73 6.24 -4.81
C GLU A 177 -12.65 7.33 -4.76
N PHE A 178 -11.43 7.00 -4.29
CA PHE A 178 -10.36 7.97 -4.16
C PHE A 178 -9.63 8.25 -5.47
N TRP A 179 -9.30 9.52 -5.69
CA TRP A 179 -8.46 9.90 -6.82
C TRP A 179 -7.09 9.20 -6.75
N GLY A 180 -6.73 8.49 -7.82
CA GLY A 180 -5.49 7.71 -7.92
C GLY A 180 -5.63 6.25 -7.49
N CYS A 181 -6.65 5.89 -6.71
CA CYS A 181 -6.88 4.50 -6.28
C CYS A 181 -7.69 3.73 -7.33
N GLY A 182 -6.99 3.17 -8.32
CA GLY A 182 -7.60 2.29 -9.31
C GLY A 182 -7.99 0.91 -8.74
N ARG A 183 -8.55 0.06 -9.60
CA ARG A 183 -8.97 -1.31 -9.26
C ARG A 183 -7.91 -2.12 -8.50
N PHE A 184 -6.64 -2.00 -8.87
CA PHE A 184 -5.54 -2.67 -8.17
C PHE A 184 -5.47 -2.30 -6.68
N ALA A 185 -5.58 -1.01 -6.34
CA ALA A 185 -5.52 -0.55 -4.95
C ALA A 185 -6.74 -1.04 -4.15
N ALA A 186 -7.93 -0.97 -4.75
CA ALA A 186 -9.16 -1.48 -4.15
C ALA A 186 -9.10 -3.00 -3.91
N ASP A 187 -8.68 -3.78 -4.91
CA ASP A 187 -8.51 -5.23 -4.81
C ASP A 187 -7.47 -5.60 -3.75
N SER A 188 -6.35 -4.87 -3.69
CA SER A 188 -5.32 -5.07 -2.66
C SER A 188 -5.88 -4.78 -1.26
N TRP A 189 -6.55 -3.65 -1.08
CA TRP A 189 -7.18 -3.30 0.20
C TRP A 189 -8.23 -4.34 0.64
N ARG A 190 -9.08 -4.84 -0.27
CA ARG A 190 -10.04 -5.91 0.06
C ARG A 190 -9.34 -7.18 0.55
N ILE A 191 -8.23 -7.57 -0.09
CA ILE A 191 -7.48 -8.77 0.30
C ILE A 191 -6.77 -8.57 1.65
N PHE A 192 -5.99 -7.50 1.78
CA PHE A 192 -5.06 -7.33 2.89
C PHE A 192 -5.66 -6.58 4.09
N CYS A 193 -6.64 -5.70 3.89
CA CYS A 193 -7.28 -4.97 4.98
C CYS A 193 -8.63 -5.59 5.39
N ARG A 194 -9.41 -6.08 4.42
CA ARG A 194 -10.73 -6.69 4.66
C ARG A 194 -10.74 -8.22 4.70
N GLY A 195 -9.68 -8.87 4.24
CA GLY A 195 -9.53 -10.32 4.33
C GLY A 195 -10.37 -11.09 3.33
N ASP A 196 -10.77 -10.44 2.24
CA ASP A 196 -11.51 -11.08 1.17
C ASP A 196 -10.59 -12.02 0.37
N LYS A 197 -10.63 -13.30 0.74
CA LYS A 197 -9.88 -14.38 0.07
C LYS A 197 -10.56 -14.88 -1.21
N ALA A 198 -11.78 -14.44 -1.47
CA ALA A 198 -12.60 -14.82 -2.62
C ALA A 198 -12.63 -13.75 -3.72
N ALA A 199 -11.99 -12.59 -3.49
CA ALA A 199 -11.88 -11.49 -4.43
C ALA A 199 -11.45 -11.94 -5.84
N ARG A 200 -12.19 -11.49 -6.85
CA ARG A 200 -11.87 -11.70 -8.27
C ARG A 200 -10.99 -10.55 -8.78
N VAL A 201 -9.68 -10.75 -8.70
CA VAL A 201 -8.68 -9.73 -9.04
C VAL A 201 -8.06 -9.97 -10.43
N GLU A 202 -7.72 -8.89 -11.12
CA GLU A 202 -7.05 -8.93 -12.44
C GLU A 202 -5.53 -8.91 -12.32
N ASP A 203 -4.99 -8.34 -11.24
CA ASP A 203 -3.56 -8.24 -11.04
C ASP A 203 -2.93 -9.64 -10.83
N ALA A 204 -1.94 -9.97 -11.66
CA ALA A 204 -1.30 -11.28 -11.66
C ALA A 204 -0.57 -11.57 -10.34
N THR A 205 -0.10 -10.55 -9.63
CA THR A 205 0.60 -10.69 -8.35
C THR A 205 -0.40 -10.99 -7.23
N LEU A 206 -1.53 -10.28 -7.19
CA LEU A 206 -2.63 -10.58 -6.26
C LEU A 206 -3.24 -11.97 -6.53
N GLN A 207 -3.38 -12.39 -7.79
CA GLN A 207 -3.80 -13.75 -8.13
C GLN A 207 -2.82 -14.82 -7.64
N ARG A 208 -1.51 -14.56 -7.69
CA ARG A 208 -0.48 -15.46 -7.12
C ARG A 208 -0.61 -15.54 -5.61
N TYR A 209 -0.79 -14.41 -4.94
CA TYR A 209 -0.98 -14.35 -3.49
C TYR A 209 -2.22 -15.14 -3.06
N LEU A 210 -3.37 -14.94 -3.71
CA LEU A 210 -4.60 -15.68 -3.41
C LEU A 210 -4.48 -17.19 -3.68
N ARG A 211 -3.75 -17.60 -4.72
CA ARG A 211 -3.46 -19.02 -4.97
C ARG A 211 -2.59 -19.64 -3.88
N TRP A 212 -1.57 -18.92 -3.41
CA TRP A 212 -0.77 -19.35 -2.26
C TRP A 212 -1.64 -19.46 -1.01
N LEU A 213 -2.44 -18.45 -0.71
CA LEU A 213 -3.31 -18.42 0.47
C LEU A 213 -4.28 -19.61 0.53
N LYS A 214 -4.74 -20.09 -0.64
CA LYS A 214 -5.62 -21.27 -0.77
C LYS A 214 -4.88 -22.60 -0.71
N SER A 215 -3.67 -22.69 -1.28
CA SER A 215 -2.97 -23.96 -1.47
C SER A 215 -1.88 -24.25 -0.43
N GLY A 216 -1.39 -23.21 0.27
CA GLY A 216 -0.24 -23.28 1.16
C GLY A 216 1.10 -23.56 0.46
N LYS A 217 1.10 -23.75 -0.87
CA LYS A 217 2.30 -24.09 -1.65
C LYS A 217 2.95 -22.84 -2.21
N ASP A 218 4.29 -22.83 -2.22
CA ASP A 218 5.08 -21.72 -2.73
C ASP A 218 4.67 -21.34 -4.17
N PRO A 219 4.18 -20.11 -4.39
CA PRO A 219 3.68 -19.66 -5.69
C PRO A 219 4.83 -19.43 -6.67
N GLN A 220 5.21 -20.49 -7.38
CA GLN A 220 6.17 -20.44 -8.48
C GLN A 220 5.82 -19.31 -9.48
N PRO A 221 6.81 -18.56 -9.98
CA PRO A 221 6.58 -17.60 -11.05
C PRO A 221 6.04 -18.33 -12.27
N ALA A 222 5.12 -17.71 -13.00
CA ALA A 222 4.61 -18.28 -14.25
C ALA A 222 5.80 -18.58 -15.17
N ARG A 223 5.91 -19.83 -15.64
CA ARG A 223 6.88 -20.20 -16.68
C ARG A 223 6.67 -19.25 -17.85
N LYS A 224 7.68 -18.44 -18.18
CA LYS A 224 7.67 -17.65 -19.42
C LYS A 224 7.40 -18.63 -20.57
N PRO A 225 6.44 -18.38 -21.47
CA PRO A 225 6.27 -19.21 -22.65
C PRO A 225 7.61 -19.26 -23.37
N ALA A 226 8.06 -20.47 -23.70
CA ALA A 226 9.32 -20.67 -24.40
C ALA A 226 9.33 -19.76 -25.63
N GLN A 227 10.26 -18.81 -25.68
CA GLN A 227 10.50 -18.04 -26.89
C GLN A 227 10.82 -19.05 -27.98
N LYS A 228 9.91 -19.22 -28.96
CA LYS A 228 10.19 -19.97 -30.17
C LYS A 228 11.43 -19.30 -30.78
N ARG A 229 12.58 -19.96 -30.66
CA ARG A 229 13.80 -19.59 -31.40
C ARG A 229 13.40 -19.55 -32.86
N LYS A 230 13.26 -18.36 -33.44
CA LYS A 230 13.20 -18.24 -34.90
C LYS A 230 14.48 -18.87 -35.42
N ALA A 231 14.35 -19.94 -36.20
CA ALA A 231 15.48 -20.57 -36.86
C ALA A 231 16.20 -19.48 -37.67
N ARG A 232 17.46 -19.22 -37.32
CA ARG A 232 18.33 -18.34 -38.08
C ARG A 232 18.56 -19.03 -39.41
N SER A 233 18.00 -18.51 -40.51
CA SER A 233 18.28 -19.02 -41.85
C SER A 233 19.75 -18.73 -42.16
N THR A 234 20.57 -19.77 -42.12
CA THR A 234 21.94 -19.74 -42.62
C THR A 234 21.89 -19.66 -44.14
N LEU A 235 22.10 -18.46 -44.70
CA LEU A 235 22.44 -18.31 -46.10
C LEU A 235 23.85 -18.89 -46.34
N PRO A 236 24.08 -19.71 -47.39
CA PRO A 236 25.41 -20.24 -47.68
C PRO A 236 26.35 -19.12 -48.13
N GLN A 237 27.54 -19.06 -47.52
CA GLN A 237 28.64 -18.21 -48.01
C GLN A 237 29.11 -18.73 -49.37
N MET A 238 28.92 -17.94 -50.43
CA MET A 238 29.59 -18.20 -51.71
C MET A 238 31.08 -17.87 -51.59
N ALA A 239 31.90 -18.85 -51.96
CA ALA A 239 33.35 -18.75 -52.03
C ALA A 239 33.78 -17.64 -53.00
N LYS A 240 34.65 -16.73 -52.54
CA LYS A 240 35.34 -15.77 -53.40
C LYS A 240 36.51 -16.49 -54.07
N SER A 241 36.51 -16.51 -55.40
CA SER A 241 37.60 -17.00 -56.25
C SER A 241 38.78 -16.01 -56.24
N PRO A 242 40.04 -16.46 -56.37
CA PRO A 242 41.20 -15.58 -56.30
C PRO A 242 41.48 -14.92 -57.65
N ALA A 243 41.63 -13.59 -57.66
CA ALA A 243 42.07 -12.85 -58.84
C ALA A 243 43.61 -12.87 -58.93
N SER A 244 44.11 -13.40 -60.05
CA SER A 244 45.52 -13.39 -60.45
C SER A 244 45.85 -12.12 -61.25
N THR A 245 46.89 -11.43 -60.77
CA THR A 245 47.97 -10.76 -61.52
C THR A 245 47.64 -9.70 -62.60
N ARG A 246 48.04 -8.44 -62.34
CA ARG A 246 48.97 -7.74 -63.26
C ARG A 246 49.72 -6.58 -62.60
N GLN A 247 51.04 -6.63 -62.74
CA GLN A 247 52.02 -5.63 -62.37
C GLN A 247 51.84 -4.33 -63.17
N LEU A 248 52.11 -3.19 -62.53
CA LEU A 248 52.66 -2.02 -63.21
C LEU A 248 53.71 -1.38 -62.30
N ARG A 249 54.97 -1.48 -62.73
CA ARG A 249 56.11 -0.71 -62.23
C ARG A 249 56.58 0.23 -63.33
N SER A 250 57.20 1.34 -62.88
CA SER A 250 57.94 2.37 -63.62
C SER A 250 57.07 3.50 -64.18
N ARG A 251 57.44 4.79 -64.12
CA ARG A 251 58.78 5.39 -64.02
C ARG A 251 58.66 6.87 -63.58
N ARG A 252 59.71 7.37 -62.93
CA ARG A 252 59.96 8.79 -62.57
C ARG A 252 60.42 9.63 -63.78
N GLN A 253 60.43 10.95 -63.55
CA GLN A 253 61.09 12.09 -64.24
C GLN A 253 60.24 12.76 -65.34
N ARG A 254 60.11 14.10 -65.39
CA ARG A 254 60.97 15.20 -64.92
C ARG A 254 60.25 16.19 -64.02
#